data_AF-A0A349IQI9-F1
#
_entry.id   AF-A0A349IQI9-F1
#
_cell.length_a   1.000
_cell.length_b   1.000
_cell.length_c   1.000
_cell.angle_alpha   90.00
_cell.angle_beta   90.00
_cell.angle_gamma   90.00
#
_symmetry.space_group_name_H-M   'P 1'
#
loop_
_entity.id
_entity.type
_entity.pdbx_description
1 polymer ?
#
loop_
_entity_poly.entity_id
_entity_poly.type
_entity_poly.pdbx_seq_one_letter_code
_entity_poly.pdbx_strand_id
1 'polypeptide(L)'
;MVIKVLGSGCPNCAKLEANAKKALEELGTEAVIEKVTDMGQIIGYGVMSTPALVVDEQVLSYGVIPGVAEIKEMLTYKESNRQNAKATDGCSCGGKC
;
A
#
# COMPACT_ATOMS: atom_id res chain seq x y z
N MET A 1 3.79 2.28 8.90
CA MET A 1 3.14 2.09 7.58
C MET A 1 1.72 1.58 7.79
N VAL A 2 0.78 1.84 6.88
CA VAL A 2 -0.59 1.28 6.94
C VAL A 2 -0.85 0.40 5.72
N ILE A 3 -1.20 -0.85 5.95
CA ILE A 3 -1.57 -1.84 4.94
C ILE A 3 -3.08 -2.01 4.96
N LYS A 4 -3.77 -1.60 3.89
CA LYS A 4 -5.21 -1.79 3.73
C LYS A 4 -5.47 -2.97 2.79
N VAL A 5 -6.25 -3.93 3.24
CA VAL A 5 -6.70 -5.08 2.45
C VAL A 5 -8.14 -4.82 2.03
N LEU A 6 -8.34 -4.53 0.74
CA LEU A 6 -9.64 -4.30 0.12
C LEU A 6 -10.19 -5.64 -0.36
N GLY A 7 -11.21 -6.18 0.32
CA GLY A 7 -11.78 -7.46 -0.10
C GLY A 7 -13.00 -7.92 0.67
N SER A 8 -13.95 -8.52 -0.06
CA SER A 8 -15.18 -9.10 0.46
C SER A 8 -14.96 -10.49 1.07
N GLY A 9 -14.11 -10.58 2.10
CA GLY A 9 -14.08 -11.75 3.02
C GLY A 9 -13.70 -13.11 2.43
N CYS A 10 -13.10 -13.18 1.23
CA CYS A 10 -12.67 -14.47 0.66
C CYS A 10 -11.48 -15.08 1.43
N PRO A 11 -11.33 -16.43 1.45
CA PRO A 11 -10.21 -17.12 2.12
C PRO A 11 -8.83 -16.65 1.63
N ASN A 12 -8.78 -16.15 0.39
CA ASN A 12 -7.63 -15.54 -0.23
C ASN A 12 -7.18 -14.23 0.45
N CYS A 13 -8.11 -13.42 0.97
CA CYS A 13 -7.79 -12.17 1.68
C CYS A 13 -7.10 -12.47 3.02
N ALA A 14 -7.53 -13.55 3.70
CA ALA A 14 -6.90 -13.99 4.94
C ALA A 14 -5.45 -14.47 4.72
N LYS A 15 -5.19 -15.15 3.60
CA LYS A 15 -3.82 -15.56 3.21
C LYS A 15 -2.93 -14.35 2.94
N LEU A 16 -3.43 -13.36 2.20
CA LEU A 16 -2.73 -12.11 1.93
C LEU A 16 -2.31 -11.41 3.23
N GLU A 17 -3.24 -11.29 4.17
CA GLU A 17 -2.99 -10.68 5.48
C GLU A 17 -1.91 -11.43 6.28
N ALA A 18 -2.00 -12.76 6.32
CA ALA A 18 -1.00 -13.59 6.98
C ALA A 18 0.39 -13.45 6.33
N ASN A 19 0.45 -13.38 5.00
CA ASN A 19 1.70 -13.17 4.28
C ASN A 19 2.29 -11.79 4.55
N ALA A 20 1.46 -10.74 4.55
CA ALA A 20 1.87 -9.39 4.85
C ALA A 20 2.42 -9.28 6.27
N LYS A 21 1.73 -9.89 7.25
CA LYS A 21 2.20 -9.92 8.64
C LYS A 21 3.57 -10.61 8.77
N LYS A 22 3.75 -11.77 8.13
CA LYS A 22 5.06 -12.46 8.10
C LYS A 22 6.15 -11.62 7.46
N ALA A 23 5.87 -10.96 6.33
CA ALA A 23 6.83 -10.10 5.65
C ALA A 23 7.29 -8.95 6.56
N LEU A 24 6.37 -8.34 7.30
CA LEU A 24 6.66 -7.27 8.27
C LEU A 24 7.51 -7.77 9.45
N GLU A 25 7.17 -8.94 10.00
CA GLU A 25 7.95 -9.58 11.07
C GLU A 25 9.39 -9.89 10.61
N GLU A 26 9.56 -10.40 9.38
CA GLU A 26 10.88 -10.67 8.80
C GLU A 26 11.68 -9.38 8.52
N LEU A 27 11.00 -8.30 8.13
CA LEU A 27 11.61 -6.98 7.91
C LEU A 27 11.81 -6.19 9.21
N GLY A 28 11.27 -6.65 10.34
CA GLY A 28 11.28 -5.92 11.61
C GLY A 28 10.57 -4.57 11.54
N THR A 29 9.57 -4.43 10.65
CA THR A 29 8.86 -3.16 10.42
C THR A 29 7.45 -3.22 10.99
N GLU A 30 7.06 -2.22 11.78
CA GLU A 30 5.69 -2.12 12.29
C GLU A 30 4.76 -1.50 11.25
N ALA A 31 3.73 -2.26 10.84
CA ALA A 31 2.65 -1.75 10.01
C ALA A 31 1.27 -2.14 10.54
N VAL A 32 0.31 -1.25 10.33
CA VAL A 32 -1.09 -1.41 10.74
C VAL A 32 -1.85 -2.09 9.61
N ILE A 33 -2.47 -3.23 9.87
CA ILE A 33 -3.28 -3.95 8.89
C ILE A 33 -4.75 -3.56 9.10
N GLU A 34 -5.37 -2.96 8.10
CA GLU A 34 -6.79 -2.61 8.09
C GLU A 34 -7.53 -3.35 6.98
N LYS A 35 -8.64 -4.02 7.31
CA LYS A 35 -9.53 -4.61 6.30
C LYS A 35 -10.57 -3.59 5.90
N VAL A 36 -10.59 -3.23 4.62
CA VAL A 36 -11.58 -2.31 4.06
C VAL A 36 -12.58 -3.12 3.25
N THR A 37 -13.80 -3.18 3.75
CA THR A 37 -14.96 -3.79 3.08
C THR A 37 -15.91 -2.75 2.49
N ASP A 38 -15.59 -1.47 2.70
CA ASP A 38 -16.40 -0.36 2.24
C ASP A 38 -16.25 -0.16 0.71
N MET A 39 -17.35 -0.34 -0.01
CA MET A 39 -17.38 -0.18 -1.47
C MET A 39 -17.00 1.24 -1.90
N GLY A 40 -17.33 2.26 -1.12
CA GLY A 40 -16.98 3.66 -1.42
C GLY A 40 -15.48 3.87 -1.43
N GLN A 41 -14.77 3.32 -0.43
CA GLN A 41 -13.31 3.34 -0.41
C GLN A 41 -12.71 2.55 -1.57
N ILE A 42 -13.20 1.34 -1.87
CA ILE A 42 -12.70 0.50 -2.97
C ILE A 42 -12.76 1.25 -4.32
N ILE A 43 -13.90 1.89 -4.60
CA ILE A 43 -14.09 2.69 -5.81
C ILE A 43 -13.20 3.93 -5.79
N GLY A 44 -13.04 4.59 -4.64
CA GLY A 44 -12.15 5.74 -4.46
C GLY A 44 -10.69 5.44 -4.77
N TYR A 45 -10.22 4.22 -4.50
CA TYR A 45 -8.88 3.75 -4.89
C TYR A 45 -8.78 3.29 -6.35
N GLY A 46 -9.87 3.31 -7.13
CA GLY A 46 -9.90 2.86 -8.53
C GLY A 46 -9.78 1.35 -8.71
N VAL A 47 -10.04 0.57 -7.66
CA VAL A 47 -9.95 -0.89 -7.71
C VAL A 47 -11.25 -1.47 -8.25
N MET A 48 -11.23 -1.94 -9.49
CA MET A 48 -12.36 -2.63 -10.13
C MET A 48 -12.44 -4.13 -9.77
N SER A 49 -11.35 -4.70 -9.27
CA SER A 49 -11.25 -6.14 -8.98
C SER A 49 -10.61 -6.38 -7.61
N THR A 50 -11.43 -6.86 -6.67
CA THR A 50 -10.99 -7.33 -5.36
C THR A 50 -10.61 -8.82 -5.43
N PRO A 51 -9.60 -9.28 -4.67
CA PRO A 51 -8.92 -8.60 -3.57
C PRO A 51 -7.82 -7.63 -4.03
N ALA A 52 -7.65 -6.52 -3.30
CA ALA A 52 -6.56 -5.58 -3.52
C ALA A 52 -5.77 -5.26 -2.25
N LEU A 53 -4.47 -5.05 -2.43
CA LEU A 53 -3.50 -4.69 -1.39
C LEU A 53 -3.09 -3.24 -1.59
N VAL A 54 -3.31 -2.42 -0.57
CA VAL A 54 -2.95 -1.00 -0.54
C VAL A 54 -1.96 -0.81 0.59
N VAL A 55 -0.89 -0.05 0.34
CA VAL A 55 0.11 0.29 1.35
C VAL A 55 0.37 1.79 1.32
N ASP A 56 0.23 2.44 2.48
CA ASP A 56 0.27 3.90 2.65
C ASP A 56 -0.62 4.60 1.60
N GLU A 57 -1.90 4.20 1.53
CA GLU A 57 -2.93 4.76 0.63
C GLU A 57 -2.68 4.58 -0.88
N GLN A 58 -1.65 3.83 -1.27
CA GLN A 58 -1.39 3.51 -2.67
C GLN A 58 -1.61 2.03 -2.96
N VAL A 59 -2.35 1.75 -4.02
CA VAL A 59 -2.61 0.41 -4.51
C VAL A 59 -1.31 -0.21 -5.05
N LEU A 60 -0.90 -1.34 -4.47
CA LEU A 60 0.27 -2.10 -4.92
C LEU A 60 -0.13 -3.24 -5.85
N SER A 61 -1.24 -3.91 -5.55
CA SER A 61 -1.71 -5.04 -6.34
C SER A 61 -3.22 -5.19 -6.20
N TYR A 62 -3.86 -5.63 -7.27
CA TYR A 62 -5.29 -5.90 -7.34
C TYR A 62 -5.53 -7.18 -8.16
N GLY A 63 -6.50 -7.99 -7.73
CA GLY A 63 -6.87 -9.26 -8.37
C GLY A 63 -5.90 -10.43 -8.13
N VAL A 64 -4.74 -10.21 -7.49
CA VAL A 64 -3.71 -11.25 -7.23
C VAL A 64 -3.26 -11.20 -5.77
N ILE A 65 -2.87 -12.36 -5.25
CA ILE A 65 -2.38 -12.52 -3.86
C ILE A 65 -0.85 -12.67 -3.92
N PRO A 66 -0.09 -11.59 -3.72
CA PRO A 66 1.37 -11.69 -3.62
C PRO A 66 1.81 -12.60 -2.46
N GLY A 67 2.92 -13.30 -2.69
CA GLY A 67 3.60 -14.09 -1.66
C GLY A 67 4.37 -13.21 -0.67
N VAL A 68 4.91 -13.82 0.40
CA VAL A 68 5.71 -13.12 1.42
C VAL A 68 6.92 -12.40 0.79
N ALA A 69 7.64 -13.07 -0.12
CA ALA A 69 8.80 -12.49 -0.80
C ALA A 69 8.44 -11.27 -1.64
N GLU A 70 7.35 -11.37 -2.42
CA GLU A 70 6.87 -10.30 -3.29
C GLU A 70 6.40 -9.08 -2.48
N ILE A 71 5.73 -9.29 -1.34
CA ILE A 71 5.34 -8.21 -0.43
C ILE A 71 6.59 -7.48 0.09
N LYS A 72 7.64 -8.22 0.49
CA LYS A 72 8.91 -7.63 0.92
C LYS A 72 9.56 -6.81 -0.19
N GLU A 73 9.58 -7.32 -1.41
CA GLU A 73 10.11 -6.57 -2.57
C GLU A 73 9.31 -5.30 -2.84
N MET A 74 7.97 -5.35 -2.81
CA MET A 74 7.12 -4.18 -3.03
C MET A 74 7.28 -3.12 -1.93
N LEU A 75 7.42 -3.53 -0.67
CA LEU A 75 7.70 -2.65 0.46
C LEU A 75 9.08 -1.99 0.31
N THR A 76 10.09 -2.77 -0.06
CA THR A 76 11.47 -2.29 -0.26
C THR A 76 11.54 -1.30 -1.43
N TYR A 77 10.88 -1.61 -2.55
CA TYR A 77 10.83 -0.75 -3.74
C TYR A 77 10.19 0.62 -3.48
N LYS A 78 9.20 0.68 -2.58
CA LYS A 78 8.55 1.92 -2.16
C LYS A 78 9.47 2.84 -1.37
N GLU A 79 10.30 2.30 -0.47
CA GLU A 79 11.26 3.09 0.32
C GLU A 79 12.28 3.80 -0.57
N SER A 80 12.79 3.12 -1.60
CA SER A 80 13.71 3.72 -2.58
C SER A 80 13.06 4.82 -3.43
N ASN A 81 11.74 4.79 -3.64
CA ASN A 81 11.05 5.76 -4.50
C ASN A 81 10.48 6.98 -3.73
N ARG A 82 10.27 6.88 -2.40
CA ARG A 82 9.75 7.98 -1.57
C ARG A 82 10.76 9.10 -1.33
N GLN A 83 12.06 8.81 -1.47
CA GLN A 83 13.13 9.82 -1.38
C GLN A 83 13.19 10.72 -2.63
N ASN A 84 12.53 10.35 -3.73
CA ASN A 84 12.58 11.11 -4.98
C ASN A 84 11.41 12.11 -5.16
N ALA A 85 10.33 12.00 -4.38
CA ALA A 85 9.14 12.86 -4.52
C ALA A 85 9.16 14.14 -3.65
N LYS A 86 10.18 14.34 -2.80
CA LYS A 86 10.32 15.55 -1.98
C LYS A 86 11.27 16.57 -2.63
N ALA A 87 10.92 17.04 -3.83
CA ALA A 87 11.63 18.15 -4.48
C ALA A 87 10.71 18.92 -5.44
N THR A 88 9.65 19.55 -4.93
CA THR A 88 9.13 20.80 -5.53
C THR A 88 8.50 21.66 -4.44
N ASP A 89 9.33 22.23 -3.58
CA ASP A 89 8.91 23.38 -2.76
C ASP A 89 9.99 24.46 -2.90
N GLY A 90 9.56 25.67 -3.29
CA GLY A 90 10.36 26.88 -3.17
C GLY A 90 10.96 27.44 -4.46
N CYS A 91 10.21 28.32 -5.13
CA CYS A 91 10.77 29.62 -5.53
C CYS A 91 9.68 30.70 -5.44
N SER A 92 9.32 31.05 -4.20
CA SER A 92 8.78 32.36 -3.90
C SER A 92 9.91 33.38 -4.02
N CYS A 93 10.16 33.88 -5.23
CA CYS A 93 10.98 35.07 -5.40
C CYS A 93 10.06 36.29 -5.37
N GLY A 94 9.94 36.88 -4.18
CA GLY A 94 9.45 38.23 -4.04
C GLY A 94 10.42 39.23 -4.69
N GLY A 95 9.86 40.25 -5.33
CA GLY A 95 10.54 41.53 -5.55
C GLY A 95 11.10 41.77 -6.95
N LYS A 96 10.25 42.28 -7.86
CA LYS A 96 10.34 43.63 -8.46
C LYS A 96 9.57 43.68 -9.79
N CYS A 97 8.29 44.03 -9.73
CA CYS A 97 7.61 44.93 -10.67
C CYS A 97 6.33 45.46 -10.03
#